data_AF-A0A135IAH2-F1
#
_entry.id   AF-A0A135IAH2-F1
#
_cell.length_a   1.000
_cell.length_b   1.000
_cell.length_c   1.000
_cell.angle_alpha   90.00
_cell.angle_beta   90.00
_cell.angle_gamma   90.00
#
_symmetry.space_group_name_H-M   'P 1'
#
loop_
_entity.id
_entity.type
_entity.pdbx_description
1 polymer ?
#
loop_
_entity_poly.entity_id
_entity_poly.type
_entity_poly.pdbx_seq_one_letter_code
_entity_poly.pdbx_strand_id
1 'polypeptide(L)'
;MTMADVDNMFSKIKSDFETSIDEYRKHSENWFYGWALDMEQKVIVNDNEQSADTDDSKIEADIITCPLDGKITLVHCFEAEAFVPITGTPFKVQPVKFDDGIFIDSYEPDGPAVSGTIGSDGTAEVTLDPKYRGKPVRITFYPEVNESDIKTMLDSYDPTINKLTAWLDKEWKTQRSEWQIYLNDPINIWDEVGKFLDNMLDAVVDAWDEIADLFKLLANPTELAKKLSKYLENPELIAEKLASAKEEAERMLTLIKDEARCFLCLNAVISWFKILSPLQILTLVSVSLSSILVEVVLSIVIPGGAVLRNINRLRDVAGTATMVGA
;
A
#
# COMPACT_ATOMS: atom_id res chain seq x y z
N MET A 1 -26.46 8.55 26.61
CA MET A 1 -25.14 8.90 26.07
C MET A 1 -24.98 10.41 26.18
N THR A 2 -23.84 10.87 26.67
CA THR A 2 -23.49 12.28 26.84
C THR A 2 -22.36 12.65 25.88
N MET A 3 -22.11 13.94 25.64
CA MET A 3 -20.98 14.36 24.80
C MET A 3 -19.63 13.86 25.35
N ALA A 4 -19.49 13.73 26.67
CA ALA A 4 -18.31 13.15 27.31
C ALA A 4 -18.15 11.66 26.98
N ASP A 5 -19.25 10.91 26.89
CA ASP A 5 -19.20 9.49 26.49
C ASP A 5 -18.70 9.35 25.05
N VAL A 6 -19.10 10.26 24.15
CA VAL A 6 -18.66 10.24 22.75
C VAL A 6 -17.21 10.73 22.60
N ASP A 7 -16.78 11.73 23.36
CA ASP A 7 -15.36 12.15 23.41
C ASP A 7 -14.46 10.99 23.88
N ASN A 8 -14.94 10.17 24.83
CA ASN A 8 -14.27 8.94 25.25
C ASN A 8 -14.28 7.86 24.17
N MET A 9 -15.39 7.70 23.44
CA MET A 9 -15.50 6.79 22.29
C MET A 9 -14.46 7.14 21.21
N PHE A 10 -14.34 8.42 20.85
CA PHE A 10 -13.32 8.88 19.91
C PHE A 10 -11.91 8.58 20.41
N SER A 11 -11.63 8.89 21.68
CA SER A 11 -10.30 8.63 22.27
C SER A 11 -9.93 7.15 22.22
N LYS A 12 -10.91 6.25 22.44
CA LYS A 12 -10.70 4.81 22.31
C LYS A 12 -10.43 4.40 20.87
N ILE A 13 -11.26 4.82 19.92
CA ILE A 13 -11.10 4.49 18.49
C ILE A 13 -9.74 4.98 17.98
N LYS A 14 -9.32 6.19 18.39
CA LYS A 14 -8.01 6.75 18.07
C LYS A 14 -6.87 5.89 18.62
N SER A 15 -6.94 5.51 19.90
CA SER A 15 -5.94 4.64 20.52
C SER A 15 -5.88 3.26 19.83
N ASP A 16 -7.03 2.67 19.54
CA ASP A 16 -7.12 1.38 18.85
C ASP A 16 -6.46 1.48 17.45
N PHE A 17 -6.69 2.58 16.72
CA PHE A 17 -6.03 2.86 15.45
C PHE A 17 -4.50 3.02 15.59
N GLU A 18 -4.03 3.84 16.54
CA GLU A 18 -2.60 4.07 16.79
C GLU A 18 -1.85 2.77 17.09
N THR A 19 -2.50 1.81 17.76
CA THR A 19 -1.93 0.49 18.07
C THR A 19 -2.26 -0.61 17.06
N SER A 20 -3.01 -0.30 15.99
CA SER A 20 -3.46 -1.31 15.03
C SER A 20 -2.32 -2.04 14.32
N ILE A 21 -1.16 -1.37 14.16
CA ILE A 21 0.04 -2.01 13.57
C ILE A 21 0.68 -3.06 14.50
N ASP A 22 0.46 -2.97 15.81
CA ASP A 22 0.86 -4.03 16.74
C ASP A 22 -0.10 -5.22 16.69
N GLU A 23 -1.37 -4.98 16.34
CA GLU A 23 -2.34 -6.04 16.08
C GLU A 23 -2.07 -6.74 14.75
N TYR A 24 -1.61 -6.00 13.73
CA TYR A 24 -1.07 -6.51 12.48
C TYR A 24 0.03 -7.55 12.73
N ARG A 25 0.94 -7.29 13.68
CA ARG A 25 1.97 -8.26 14.11
C ARG A 25 1.43 -9.51 14.80
N LYS A 26 0.32 -9.40 15.54
CA LYS A 26 -0.19 -10.48 16.42
C LYS A 26 -1.15 -11.44 15.72
N HIS A 27 -1.77 -11.03 14.61
CA HIS A 27 -2.81 -11.79 13.92
C HIS A 27 -2.38 -12.33 12.54
N SER A 28 -1.08 -12.31 12.21
CA SER A 28 -0.55 -12.93 10.99
C SER A 28 -0.92 -14.42 10.87
N GLU A 29 -1.26 -15.09 11.97
CA GLU A 29 -1.67 -16.50 11.96
C GLU A 29 -3.19 -16.74 11.84
N ASN A 30 -4.09 -15.74 11.98
CA ASN A 30 -5.50 -16.07 12.28
C ASN A 30 -6.64 -15.17 11.78
N TRP A 31 -6.47 -14.25 10.82
CA TRP A 31 -7.62 -13.49 10.29
C TRP A 31 -7.73 -13.47 8.78
N PHE A 32 -8.63 -14.31 8.25
CA PHE A 32 -9.36 -14.27 6.98
C PHE A 32 -8.63 -14.11 5.62
N TYR A 33 -7.44 -13.49 5.55
CA TYR A 33 -6.65 -13.31 4.32
C TYR A 33 -5.15 -13.22 4.66
N GLY A 34 -4.48 -14.37 4.83
CA GLY A 34 -3.02 -14.43 5.04
C GLY A 34 -2.17 -13.96 3.86
N TRP A 35 -2.77 -13.48 2.77
CA TRP A 35 -2.10 -13.00 1.56
C TRP A 35 -1.92 -11.46 1.52
N ALA A 36 -2.46 -10.72 2.50
CA ALA A 36 -2.32 -9.25 2.60
C ALA A 36 -1.44 -8.82 3.79
N LEU A 37 -0.70 -9.77 4.37
CA LEU A 37 0.13 -9.63 5.56
C LEU A 37 1.55 -10.17 5.32
N ASP A 38 1.87 -10.56 4.09
CA ASP A 38 3.12 -11.23 3.73
C ASP A 38 4.12 -10.16 3.27
N MET A 39 4.67 -9.45 4.24
CA MET A 39 5.67 -8.43 3.96
C MET A 39 6.85 -9.09 3.25
N GLU A 40 7.14 -8.64 2.03
CA GLU A 40 8.17 -9.26 1.20
C GLU A 40 9.54 -8.66 1.50
N GLN A 41 10.56 -9.52 1.46
CA GLN A 41 11.93 -9.11 1.23
C GLN A 41 12.06 -8.62 -0.20
N LYS A 42 12.87 -7.58 -0.42
CA LYS A 42 13.22 -7.07 -1.75
C LYS A 42 14.72 -7.04 -1.92
N VAL A 43 15.19 -7.73 -2.95
CA VAL A 43 16.59 -7.66 -3.40
C VAL A 43 16.68 -6.81 -4.66
N ILE A 44 17.73 -6.00 -4.76
CA ILE A 44 18.02 -5.21 -5.96
C ILE A 44 19.44 -5.52 -6.41
N VAL A 45 19.59 -5.90 -7.67
CA VAL A 45 20.88 -6.12 -8.31
C VAL A 45 21.04 -5.09 -9.42
N ASN A 46 21.89 -4.09 -9.17
CA ASN A 46 21.97 -2.84 -9.92
C ASN A 46 20.60 -2.13 -9.97
N ASP A 47 19.83 -2.37 -11.03
CA ASP A 47 18.51 -1.76 -11.27
C ASP A 47 17.38 -2.80 -11.36
N ASN A 48 17.69 -4.09 -11.22
CA ASN A 48 16.70 -5.17 -11.29
C ASN A 48 16.25 -5.53 -9.88
N GLU A 49 14.96 -5.31 -9.62
CA GLU A 49 14.31 -5.62 -8.34
C GLU A 49 13.63 -6.99 -8.40
N GLN A 50 13.66 -7.72 -7.29
CA GLN A 50 12.93 -8.98 -7.11
C GLN A 50 12.47 -9.07 -5.65
N SER A 51 11.21 -9.44 -5.47
CA SER A 51 10.62 -9.68 -4.15
C SER A 51 10.64 -11.17 -3.79
N ALA A 52 10.58 -11.47 -2.50
CA ALA A 52 10.63 -12.81 -1.93
C ALA A 52 9.94 -12.83 -0.55
N ASP A 53 9.44 -13.99 -0.12
CA ASP A 53 8.72 -14.12 1.15
C ASP A 53 9.66 -13.89 2.35
N THR A 54 9.15 -13.48 3.51
CA THR A 54 10.02 -13.20 4.68
C THR A 54 10.69 -14.43 5.30
N ASP A 55 10.15 -15.63 5.07
CA ASP A 55 10.73 -16.89 5.52
C ASP A 55 11.71 -17.50 4.50
N ASP A 56 11.86 -16.88 3.31
CA ASP A 56 12.84 -17.30 2.32
C ASP A 56 14.27 -17.09 2.84
N SER A 57 14.91 -18.22 3.14
CA SER A 57 16.33 -18.29 3.52
C SER A 57 17.29 -18.33 2.33
N LYS A 58 16.75 -18.31 1.10
CA LYS A 58 17.54 -18.25 -0.14
C LYS A 58 16.77 -17.52 -1.23
N ILE A 59 17.31 -16.39 -1.68
CA ILE A 59 16.78 -15.62 -2.82
C ILE A 59 17.79 -15.70 -3.96
N GLU A 60 17.44 -16.39 -5.04
CA GLU A 60 18.23 -16.40 -6.27
C GLU A 60 17.70 -15.32 -7.20
N ALA A 61 18.51 -14.27 -7.41
CA ALA A 61 18.15 -13.18 -8.30
C ALA A 61 18.35 -13.57 -9.76
N ASP A 62 17.66 -12.87 -10.66
CA ASP A 62 17.84 -13.02 -12.10
C ASP A 62 19.32 -12.95 -12.51
N ILE A 63 19.67 -13.78 -13.50
CA ILE A 63 21.01 -13.76 -14.08
C ILE A 63 21.18 -12.45 -14.85
N ILE A 64 22.13 -11.62 -14.40
CA ILE A 64 22.47 -10.37 -15.07
C ILE A 64 23.77 -10.52 -15.86
N THR A 65 23.99 -9.61 -16.80
CA THR A 65 25.31 -9.44 -17.42
C THR A 65 26.16 -8.52 -16.55
N CYS A 66 27.36 -8.96 -16.17
CA CYS A 66 28.29 -8.14 -15.41
C CYS A 66 28.62 -6.85 -16.18
N PRO A 67 28.43 -5.65 -15.58
CA PRO A 67 28.77 -4.38 -16.23
C PRO A 67 30.22 -4.29 -16.68
N LEU A 68 30.49 -3.44 -17.67
CA LEU A 68 31.84 -3.30 -18.26
C LEU A 68 32.86 -2.66 -17.32
N ASP A 69 32.42 -1.92 -16.30
CA ASP A 69 33.30 -1.43 -15.23
C ASP A 69 33.59 -2.53 -14.19
N GLY A 70 32.84 -3.63 -14.21
CA GLY A 70 32.94 -4.78 -13.32
C GLY A 70 32.23 -4.61 -11.98
N LYS A 71 31.49 -3.51 -11.77
CA LYS A 71 30.80 -3.22 -10.51
C LYS A 71 29.40 -3.80 -10.50
N ILE A 72 29.03 -4.43 -9.40
CA ILE A 72 27.69 -4.93 -9.13
C ILE A 72 27.26 -4.36 -7.78
N THR A 73 26.17 -3.62 -7.77
CA THR A 73 25.54 -3.11 -6.56
C THR A 73 24.43 -4.07 -6.14
N LEU A 74 24.43 -4.43 -4.87
CA LEU A 74 23.44 -5.30 -4.24
C LEU A 74 22.73 -4.49 -3.17
N VAL A 75 21.40 -4.61 -3.10
CA VAL A 75 20.58 -4.04 -2.04
C VAL A 75 19.69 -5.14 -1.48
N HIS A 76 19.48 -5.14 -0.17
CA HIS A 76 18.50 -5.97 0.49
C HIS A 76 17.72 -5.16 1.52
N CYS A 77 16.40 -5.12 1.36
CA CYS A 77 15.48 -4.29 2.16
C CYS A 77 14.10 -4.94 2.20
N PHE A 78 13.21 -4.45 3.06
CA PHE A 78 11.79 -4.79 2.98
C PHE A 78 11.09 -4.03 1.85
N GLU A 79 10.04 -4.62 1.28
CA GLU A 79 9.09 -3.90 0.44
C GLU A 79 8.17 -3.03 1.32
N ALA A 80 8.61 -1.78 1.55
CA ALA A 80 7.94 -0.81 2.43
C ALA A 80 7.99 0.63 1.86
N GLU A 81 7.14 1.53 2.36
CA GLU A 81 7.10 2.96 2.02
C GLU A 81 8.46 3.63 2.26
N ALA A 82 9.03 3.35 3.44
CA ALA A 82 10.37 3.79 3.79
C ALA A 82 11.40 2.75 3.34
N PHE A 83 12.61 3.20 3.01
CA PHE A 83 13.71 2.27 2.84
C PHE A 83 14.10 1.68 4.20
N VAL A 84 13.76 0.40 4.42
CA VAL A 84 14.12 -0.35 5.62
C VAL A 84 15.13 -1.45 5.24
N PRO A 85 16.42 -1.29 5.56
CA PRO A 85 17.45 -2.24 5.13
C PRO A 85 17.37 -3.55 5.90
N ILE A 86 17.57 -4.67 5.21
CA ILE A 86 17.85 -5.98 5.82
C ILE A 86 19.37 -6.16 5.79
N THR A 87 19.98 -5.98 6.95
CA THR A 87 21.44 -5.93 7.09
C THR A 87 22.02 -7.31 7.42
N GLY A 88 23.32 -7.51 7.19
CA GLY A 88 23.97 -8.74 7.62
C GLY A 88 23.68 -9.96 6.76
N THR A 89 22.87 -9.83 5.69
CA THR A 89 22.55 -10.91 4.75
C THR A 89 23.79 -11.35 3.97
N PRO A 90 24.25 -12.61 4.09
CA PRO A 90 25.28 -13.14 3.23
C PRO A 90 24.81 -13.21 1.78
N PHE A 91 25.73 -12.98 0.84
CA PHE A 91 25.46 -13.13 -0.58
C PHE A 91 26.60 -13.89 -1.30
N LYS A 92 26.29 -14.36 -2.51
CA LYS A 92 27.21 -14.99 -3.43
C LYS A 92 26.98 -14.46 -4.84
N VAL A 93 28.04 -13.98 -5.48
CA VAL A 93 28.09 -13.61 -6.90
C VAL A 93 28.94 -14.65 -7.63
N GLN A 94 28.33 -15.41 -8.53
CA GLN A 94 28.95 -16.50 -9.27
C GLN A 94 28.97 -16.17 -10.76
N PRO A 95 30.15 -15.98 -11.38
CA PRO A 95 30.26 -16.00 -12.83
C PRO A 95 29.74 -17.32 -13.37
N VAL A 96 28.91 -17.25 -14.41
CA VAL A 96 28.35 -18.42 -15.07
C VAL A 96 28.58 -18.36 -16.58
N LYS A 97 28.41 -19.50 -17.24
CA LYS A 97 28.35 -19.60 -18.70
C LYS A 97 27.09 -20.36 -19.08
N PHE A 98 26.49 -19.96 -20.18
CA PHE A 98 25.39 -20.71 -20.77
C PHE A 98 25.91 -22.07 -21.24
N ASP A 99 25.20 -23.13 -20.86
CA ASP A 99 25.41 -24.48 -21.34
C ASP A 99 24.17 -24.90 -22.14
N ASP A 100 24.39 -25.11 -23.44
CA ASP A 100 23.37 -25.53 -24.41
C ASP A 100 23.08 -27.02 -24.20
N GLY A 101 22.30 -27.30 -23.16
CA GLY A 101 21.91 -28.64 -22.80
C GLY A 101 20.94 -29.23 -23.81
N ILE A 102 21.11 -30.51 -24.16
CA ILE A 102 20.28 -31.21 -25.16
C ILE A 102 18.77 -31.19 -24.81
N PHE A 103 18.41 -31.02 -23.54
CA PHE A 103 17.03 -31.07 -23.05
C PHE A 103 16.59 -29.86 -22.23
N ILE A 104 17.52 -29.17 -21.55
CA ILE A 104 17.24 -27.99 -20.71
C ILE A 104 18.45 -27.07 -20.78
N ASP A 105 18.21 -25.82 -21.18
CA ASP A 105 19.19 -24.73 -21.10
C ASP A 105 19.64 -24.54 -19.65
N SER A 106 20.93 -24.49 -19.38
CA SER A 106 21.45 -24.34 -18.02
C SER A 106 22.60 -23.35 -17.93
N TYR A 107 22.92 -22.95 -16.69
CA TYR A 107 24.04 -22.05 -16.40
C TYR A 107 24.97 -22.69 -15.38
N GLU A 108 26.18 -22.99 -15.83
CA GLU A 108 27.22 -23.60 -15.00
C GLU A 108 28.23 -22.55 -14.50
N PRO A 109 28.87 -22.75 -13.33
CA PRO A 109 29.94 -21.90 -12.84
C PRO A 109 31.11 -21.74 -13.84
N ASP A 110 31.51 -20.50 -14.13
CA ASP A 110 32.66 -20.14 -15.00
C ASP A 110 33.77 -19.45 -14.19
N GLY A 111 34.03 -19.91 -12.96
CA GLY A 111 35.10 -19.35 -12.12
C GLY A 111 34.80 -19.30 -10.62
N PRO A 112 35.69 -18.67 -9.83
CA PRO A 112 35.46 -18.50 -8.41
C PRO A 112 34.28 -17.56 -8.15
N ALA A 113 33.49 -17.88 -7.14
CA ALA A 113 32.48 -16.98 -6.62
C ALA A 113 33.11 -15.89 -5.73
N VAL A 114 32.46 -14.74 -5.67
CA VAL A 114 32.71 -13.71 -4.67
C VAL A 114 31.57 -13.76 -3.67
N SER A 115 31.92 -13.79 -2.38
CA SER A 115 30.95 -13.73 -1.30
C SER A 115 31.21 -12.53 -0.42
N GLY A 116 30.15 -12.05 0.21
CA GLY A 116 30.20 -10.95 1.15
C GLY A 116 28.91 -10.90 1.94
N THR A 117 28.68 -9.76 2.58
CA THR A 117 27.53 -9.52 3.43
C THR A 117 26.98 -8.13 3.15
N ILE A 118 25.66 -8.00 3.15
CA ILE A 118 24.98 -6.71 3.02
C ILE A 118 25.33 -5.83 4.23
N GLY A 119 25.72 -4.59 3.95
CA GLY A 119 26.14 -3.61 4.95
C GLY A 119 24.99 -3.10 5.81
N SER A 120 25.32 -2.24 6.79
CA SER A 120 24.33 -1.64 7.69
C SER A 120 23.36 -0.67 7.00
N ASP A 121 23.71 -0.19 5.80
CA ASP A 121 22.84 0.64 4.97
C ASP A 121 21.98 -0.18 4.00
N GLY A 122 21.98 -1.52 4.14
CA GLY A 122 21.24 -2.41 3.26
C GLY A 122 21.89 -2.61 1.90
N THR A 123 23.15 -2.17 1.70
CA THR A 123 23.82 -2.27 0.41
C THR A 123 25.16 -3.01 0.44
N ALA A 124 25.62 -3.48 -0.70
CA ALA A 124 26.99 -3.93 -0.93
C ALA A 124 27.42 -3.63 -2.37
N GLU A 125 28.69 -3.26 -2.57
CA GLU A 125 29.31 -3.16 -3.90
C GLU A 125 30.33 -4.28 -4.07
N VAL A 126 30.21 -5.03 -5.17
CA VAL A 126 31.14 -6.09 -5.55
C VAL A 126 31.83 -5.69 -6.85
N THR A 127 33.16 -5.68 -6.85
CA THR A 127 33.94 -5.53 -8.09
C THR A 127 34.46 -6.88 -8.54
N LEU A 128 34.01 -7.36 -9.70
CA LEU A 128 34.48 -8.61 -10.30
C LEU A 128 35.78 -8.43 -11.09
N ASP A 129 36.53 -9.52 -11.22
CA ASP A 129 37.74 -9.57 -12.05
C ASP A 129 37.44 -9.11 -13.49
N PRO A 130 38.31 -8.30 -14.12
CA PRO A 130 38.10 -7.80 -15.48
C PRO A 130 37.73 -8.86 -16.53
N LYS A 131 38.14 -10.12 -16.36
CA LYS A 131 37.79 -11.22 -17.28
C LYS A 131 36.30 -11.63 -17.26
N TYR A 132 35.55 -11.19 -16.24
CA TYR A 132 34.11 -11.46 -16.09
C TYR A 132 33.21 -10.32 -16.60
N ARG A 133 33.79 -9.18 -16.98
CA ARG A 133 33.05 -8.06 -17.57
C ARG A 133 32.34 -8.50 -18.84
N GLY A 134 31.04 -8.19 -18.96
CA GLY A 134 30.20 -8.60 -20.08
C GLY A 134 29.81 -10.07 -20.08
N LYS A 135 30.11 -10.85 -19.03
CA LYS A 135 29.67 -12.24 -18.87
C LYS A 135 28.46 -12.35 -17.94
N PRO A 136 27.63 -13.41 -18.08
CA PRO A 136 26.51 -13.62 -17.17
C PRO A 136 26.99 -14.00 -15.77
N VAL A 137 26.28 -13.52 -14.76
CA VAL A 137 26.53 -13.79 -13.34
C VAL A 137 25.24 -14.16 -12.64
N ARG A 138 25.30 -15.16 -11.76
CA ARG A 138 24.21 -15.55 -10.86
C ARG A 138 24.46 -14.92 -9.50
N ILE A 139 23.46 -14.27 -8.92
CA ILE A 139 23.51 -13.67 -7.59
C ILE A 139 22.56 -14.44 -6.69
N THR A 140 23.00 -14.77 -5.49
CA THR A 140 22.19 -15.44 -4.47
C THR A 140 22.37 -14.76 -3.13
N PHE A 141 21.26 -14.42 -2.48
CA PHE A 141 21.20 -13.90 -1.12
C PHE A 141 20.76 -15.02 -0.17
N TYR A 142 21.22 -14.98 1.07
CA TYR A 142 20.91 -15.97 2.10
C TYR A 142 20.37 -15.27 3.35
N PRO A 143 19.13 -14.78 3.35
CA PRO A 143 18.59 -14.02 4.47
C PRO A 143 18.48 -14.80 5.77
N GLU A 144 18.48 -14.06 6.87
CA GLU A 144 18.04 -14.53 8.19
C GLU A 144 17.25 -13.39 8.84
N VAL A 145 16.02 -13.17 8.35
CA VAL A 145 15.13 -12.14 8.89
C VAL A 145 14.69 -12.55 10.29
N ASN A 146 14.87 -11.67 11.26
CA ASN A 146 14.50 -11.92 12.66
C ASN A 146 13.45 -10.93 13.16
N GLU A 147 12.90 -11.18 14.36
CA GLU A 147 11.86 -10.33 14.94
C GLU A 147 12.27 -8.86 15.11
N SER A 148 13.56 -8.57 15.28
CA SER A 148 14.03 -7.19 15.43
C SER A 148 14.05 -6.44 14.10
N ASP A 149 14.30 -7.14 12.98
CA ASP A 149 14.17 -6.56 11.64
C ASP A 149 12.71 -6.23 11.35
N ILE A 150 11.80 -7.18 11.63
CA ILE A 150 10.35 -6.98 11.48
C ILE A 150 9.87 -5.81 12.35
N LYS A 151 10.33 -5.71 13.60
CA LYS A 151 9.97 -4.59 14.48
C LYS A 151 10.47 -3.25 13.89
N THR A 152 11.72 -3.18 13.44
CA THR A 152 12.29 -1.98 12.85
C THR A 152 11.52 -1.53 11.61
N MET A 153 11.07 -2.49 10.81
CA MET A 153 10.20 -2.24 9.66
C MET A 153 8.83 -1.69 10.10
N LEU A 154 8.15 -2.30 11.07
CA LEU A 154 6.85 -1.79 11.54
C LEU A 154 6.97 -0.39 12.17
N ASP A 155 8.03 -0.14 12.93
CA ASP A 155 8.31 1.19 13.50
C ASP A 155 8.50 2.26 12.41
N SER A 156 8.89 1.87 11.18
CA SER A 156 9.04 2.82 10.07
C SER A 156 7.73 3.48 9.62
N TYR A 157 6.57 2.92 10.01
CA TYR A 157 5.25 3.47 9.71
C TYR A 157 4.76 4.51 10.72
N ASP A 158 5.50 4.80 11.79
CA ASP A 158 5.17 5.84 12.76
C ASP A 158 4.78 7.19 12.11
N PRO A 159 5.47 7.69 11.07
CA PRO A 159 5.07 8.92 10.39
C PRO A 159 3.69 8.82 9.72
N THR A 160 3.38 7.66 9.13
CA THR A 160 2.11 7.39 8.46
C THR A 160 0.97 7.26 9.48
N ILE A 161 1.20 6.54 10.58
CA ILE A 161 0.26 6.47 11.71
C ILE A 161 -0.02 7.87 12.24
N ASN A 162 1.01 8.66 12.55
CA ASN A 162 0.87 10.03 13.04
C ASN A 162 0.07 10.92 12.07
N LYS A 163 0.30 10.80 10.76
CA LYS A 163 -0.43 11.55 9.73
C LYS A 163 -1.92 11.17 9.72
N LEU A 164 -2.24 9.88 9.76
CA LEU A 164 -3.61 9.37 9.75
C LEU A 164 -4.34 9.71 11.05
N THR A 165 -3.66 9.63 12.18
CA THR A 165 -4.16 10.09 13.49
C THR A 165 -4.50 11.57 13.47
N ALA A 166 -3.63 12.41 12.91
CA ALA A 166 -3.90 13.85 12.77
C ALA A 166 -5.07 14.13 11.82
N TRP A 167 -5.28 13.29 10.80
CA TRP A 167 -6.46 13.35 9.95
C TRP A 167 -7.73 12.98 10.72
N LEU A 168 -7.73 11.90 11.51
CA LEU A 168 -8.86 11.53 12.38
C LEU A 168 -9.19 12.65 13.39
N ASP A 169 -8.20 13.28 14.01
CA ASP A 169 -8.38 14.44 14.90
C ASP A 169 -9.06 15.62 14.18
N LYS A 170 -8.78 15.80 12.89
CA LYS A 170 -9.41 16.86 12.08
C LYS A 170 -10.86 16.52 11.76
N GLU A 171 -11.14 15.29 11.33
CA GLU A 171 -12.48 14.81 11.01
C GLU A 171 -13.39 14.83 12.25
N TRP A 172 -12.83 14.47 13.41
CA TRP A 172 -13.53 14.50 14.68
C TRP A 172 -14.09 15.89 15.02
N LYS A 173 -13.39 16.98 14.67
CA LYS A 173 -13.91 18.34 14.92
C LYS A 173 -15.25 18.59 14.24
N THR A 174 -15.45 18.05 13.04
CA THR A 174 -16.70 18.15 12.28
C THR A 174 -17.75 17.19 12.84
N GLN A 175 -17.38 15.94 13.09
CA GLN A 175 -18.30 14.92 13.57
C GLN A 175 -18.79 15.21 14.99
N ARG A 176 -17.96 15.81 15.83
CA ARG A 176 -18.33 16.21 17.19
C ARG A 176 -19.50 17.18 17.21
N SER A 177 -19.60 18.11 16.24
CA SER A 177 -20.79 18.96 16.11
C SER A 177 -22.04 18.18 15.68
N GLU A 178 -21.91 17.19 14.81
CA GLU A 178 -23.01 16.32 14.40
C GLU A 178 -23.52 15.45 15.55
N TRP A 179 -22.60 14.95 16.39
CA TRP A 179 -22.95 14.26 17.64
C TRP A 179 -23.70 15.16 18.59
N GLN A 180 -23.31 16.43 18.73
CA GLN A 180 -24.04 17.39 19.56
C GLN A 180 -25.48 17.61 19.06
N ILE A 181 -25.69 17.64 17.74
CA ILE A 181 -27.02 17.75 17.13
C ILE A 181 -27.84 16.50 17.46
N TYR A 182 -27.30 15.30 17.23
CA TYR A 182 -27.99 14.04 17.53
C TYR A 182 -28.34 13.90 19.01
N LEU A 183 -27.44 14.26 19.92
CA LEU A 183 -27.68 14.15 21.36
C LEU A 183 -28.77 15.11 21.88
N ASN A 184 -29.06 16.20 21.16
CA ASN A 184 -30.14 17.12 21.51
C ASN A 184 -31.53 16.57 21.13
N ASP A 185 -31.62 15.77 20.06
CA ASP A 185 -32.85 15.14 19.59
C ASP A 185 -32.59 13.69 19.13
N PRO A 186 -32.41 12.75 20.07
CA PRO A 186 -31.97 11.41 19.75
C PRO A 186 -33.10 10.58 19.12
N ILE A 187 -32.80 10.00 17.97
CA ILE A 187 -33.63 8.97 17.33
C ILE A 187 -33.07 7.57 17.59
N ASN A 188 -33.95 6.58 17.78
CA ASN A 188 -33.55 5.20 17.99
C ASN A 188 -33.37 4.49 16.64
N ILE A 189 -32.11 4.40 16.21
CA ILE A 189 -31.69 3.81 14.93
C ILE A 189 -30.43 2.94 15.11
N TRP A 190 -30.19 2.47 16.33
CA TRP A 190 -28.96 1.76 16.67
C TRP A 190 -28.87 0.39 15.98
N ASP A 191 -30.00 -0.24 15.69
CA ASP A 191 -30.06 -1.49 14.94
C ASP A 191 -29.64 -1.28 13.47
N GLU A 192 -30.09 -0.18 12.84
CA GLU A 192 -29.69 0.21 11.49
C GLU A 192 -28.22 0.63 11.42
N VAL A 193 -27.75 1.38 12.42
CA VAL A 193 -26.35 1.77 12.55
C VAL A 193 -25.45 0.55 12.72
N GLY A 194 -25.82 -0.40 13.58
CA GLY A 194 -25.09 -1.65 13.77
C GLY A 194 -24.99 -2.45 12.47
N LYS A 195 -26.11 -2.66 11.78
CA LYS A 195 -26.13 -3.34 10.47
C LYS A 195 -25.28 -2.64 9.42
N PHE A 196 -25.28 -1.30 9.41
CA PHE A 196 -24.42 -0.55 8.51
C PHE A 196 -22.95 -0.81 8.82
N LEU A 197 -22.53 -0.70 10.09
CA LEU A 197 -21.14 -0.91 10.48
C LEU A 197 -20.67 -2.35 10.25
N ASP A 198 -21.54 -3.34 10.44
CA ASP A 198 -21.25 -4.75 10.17
C ASP A 198 -21.02 -4.98 8.66
N ASN A 199 -21.93 -4.50 7.81
CA ASN A 199 -21.82 -4.65 6.35
C ASN A 199 -20.75 -3.74 5.72
N MET A 200 -20.36 -2.68 6.42
CA MET A 200 -19.39 -1.71 5.95
C MET A 200 -18.02 -2.35 5.81
N LEU A 201 -17.58 -3.23 6.71
CA LEU A 201 -16.26 -3.82 6.64
C LEU A 201 -16.05 -4.55 5.30
N ASP A 202 -16.97 -5.46 4.95
CA ASP A 202 -16.93 -6.20 3.69
C ASP A 202 -16.99 -5.24 2.49
N ALA A 203 -17.88 -4.26 2.52
CA ALA A 203 -18.02 -3.30 1.42
C ALA A 203 -16.82 -2.36 1.26
N VAL A 204 -16.07 -2.09 2.35
CA VAL A 204 -14.81 -1.33 2.29
C VAL A 204 -13.70 -2.18 1.66
N VAL A 205 -13.63 -3.47 2.01
CA VAL A 205 -12.67 -4.41 1.40
C VAL A 205 -12.98 -4.59 -0.09
N ASP A 206 -14.23 -4.86 -0.45
CA ASP A 206 -14.65 -5.02 -1.86
C ASP A 206 -14.31 -3.78 -2.69
N ALA A 207 -14.59 -2.58 -2.17
CA ALA A 207 -14.27 -1.34 -2.85
C ALA A 207 -12.75 -1.07 -2.92
N TRP A 208 -11.98 -1.54 -1.94
CA TRP A 208 -10.52 -1.47 -2.01
C TRP A 208 -9.97 -2.32 -3.16
N ASP A 209 -10.47 -3.53 -3.34
CA ASP A 209 -10.12 -4.41 -4.46
C ASP A 209 -10.47 -3.76 -5.81
N GLU A 210 -11.67 -3.17 -5.91
CA GLU A 210 -12.09 -2.42 -7.12
C GLU A 210 -11.18 -1.21 -7.41
N ILE A 211 -10.77 -0.47 -6.38
CA ILE A 211 -9.85 0.66 -6.50
C ILE A 211 -8.47 0.17 -6.96
N ALA A 212 -7.96 -0.92 -6.39
CA ALA A 212 -6.68 -1.50 -6.78
C ALA A 212 -6.70 -1.94 -8.24
N ASP A 213 -7.78 -2.59 -8.70
CA ASP A 213 -7.95 -3.01 -10.08
C ASP A 213 -8.07 -1.83 -11.05
N LEU A 214 -8.73 -0.73 -10.63
CA LEU A 214 -8.75 0.51 -11.40
C LEU A 214 -7.34 1.08 -11.58
N PHE A 215 -6.52 1.10 -10.54
CA PHE A 215 -5.14 1.61 -10.65
C PHE A 215 -4.23 0.70 -11.47
N LYS A 216 -4.39 -0.63 -11.39
CA LYS A 216 -3.71 -1.57 -12.29
C LYS A 216 -4.04 -1.27 -13.76
N LEU A 217 -5.31 -0.97 -14.04
CA LEU A 217 -5.75 -0.55 -15.37
C LEU A 217 -5.13 0.80 -15.79
N LEU A 218 -5.09 1.78 -14.89
CA LEU A 218 -4.52 3.11 -15.19
C LEU A 218 -3.01 3.06 -15.46
N ALA A 219 -2.29 2.18 -14.77
CA ALA A 219 -0.88 1.94 -15.03
C ALA A 219 -0.62 1.05 -16.26
N ASN A 220 -1.67 0.62 -16.97
CA ASN A 220 -1.58 -0.06 -18.26
C ASN A 220 -2.01 0.90 -19.39
N PRO A 221 -1.06 1.65 -19.99
CA PRO A 221 -1.38 2.68 -20.97
C PRO A 221 -2.09 2.11 -22.20
N THR A 222 -1.78 0.86 -22.57
CA THR A 222 -2.35 0.19 -23.74
C THR A 222 -3.79 -0.23 -23.51
N GLU A 223 -4.11 -0.82 -22.36
CA GLU A 223 -5.50 -1.16 -22.02
C GLU A 223 -6.37 0.08 -21.78
N LEU A 224 -5.83 1.08 -21.09
CA LEU A 224 -6.54 2.34 -20.86
C LEU A 224 -6.83 3.07 -22.17
N ALA A 225 -5.85 3.16 -23.09
CA ALA A 225 -6.03 3.75 -24.41
C ALA A 225 -7.13 3.04 -25.21
N LYS A 226 -7.18 1.69 -25.16
CA LYS A 226 -8.20 0.87 -25.84
C LYS A 226 -9.60 1.04 -25.26
N LYS A 227 -9.73 1.32 -23.95
CA LYS A 227 -11.01 1.67 -23.33
C LYS A 227 -11.42 3.11 -23.68
N LEU A 228 -10.49 4.07 -23.64
CA LEU A 228 -10.74 5.48 -23.95
C LEU A 228 -11.06 5.73 -25.43
N SER A 229 -10.48 4.97 -26.36
CA SER A 229 -10.76 5.07 -27.80
C SER A 229 -12.19 4.72 -28.18
N LYS A 230 -12.98 4.15 -27.25
CA LYS A 230 -14.43 3.92 -27.41
C LYS A 230 -15.27 5.17 -27.16
N TYR A 231 -14.72 6.17 -26.48
CA TYR A 231 -15.44 7.36 -26.01
C TYR A 231 -14.82 8.66 -26.50
N LEU A 232 -13.54 8.65 -26.89
CA LEU A 232 -12.79 9.81 -27.33
C LEU A 232 -12.24 9.57 -28.74
N GLU A 233 -12.55 10.47 -29.66
CA GLU A 233 -12.02 10.45 -31.04
C GLU A 233 -10.71 11.24 -31.19
N ASN A 234 -10.30 12.01 -30.17
CA ASN A 234 -9.13 12.87 -30.22
C ASN A 234 -7.89 12.24 -29.55
N PRO A 235 -6.86 11.85 -30.32
CA PRO A 235 -5.67 11.17 -29.81
C PRO A 235 -4.78 12.05 -28.91
N GLU A 236 -4.77 13.38 -29.08
CA GLU A 236 -3.95 14.28 -28.23
C GLU A 236 -4.52 14.38 -26.82
N LEU A 237 -5.85 14.47 -26.69
CA LEU A 237 -6.53 14.43 -25.39
C LEU A 237 -6.37 13.07 -24.70
N ILE A 238 -6.33 11.97 -25.47
CA ILE A 238 -6.04 10.64 -24.93
C ILE A 238 -4.62 10.59 -24.36
N ALA A 239 -3.64 11.13 -25.09
CA ALA A 239 -2.24 11.16 -24.65
C ALA A 239 -2.02 12.03 -23.40
N GLU A 240 -2.63 13.21 -23.32
CA GLU A 240 -2.56 14.08 -22.13
C GLU A 240 -3.16 13.38 -20.90
N LYS A 241 -4.35 12.78 -21.05
CA LYS A 241 -5.03 12.07 -19.96
C LYS A 241 -4.27 10.82 -19.52
N LEU A 242 -3.65 10.10 -20.46
CA LEU A 242 -2.80 8.95 -20.17
C LEU A 242 -1.56 9.35 -19.36
N ALA A 243 -0.93 10.48 -19.69
CA ALA A 243 0.27 10.93 -18.98
C ALA A 243 -0.03 11.27 -17.51
N SER A 244 -1.09 12.04 -17.24
CA SER A 244 -1.48 12.37 -15.87
C SER A 244 -1.95 11.14 -15.10
N ALA A 245 -2.76 10.29 -15.75
CA ALA A 245 -3.27 9.09 -15.13
C ALA A 245 -2.17 8.07 -14.81
N LYS A 246 -1.14 7.96 -15.66
CA LYS A 246 -0.02 7.05 -15.46
C LYS A 246 0.81 7.46 -14.23
N GLU A 247 1.17 8.73 -14.09
CA GLU A 247 1.97 9.17 -12.94
C GLU A 247 1.20 9.04 -11.62
N GLU A 248 -0.08 9.38 -11.60
CA GLU A 248 -0.94 9.18 -10.42
C GLU A 248 -1.17 7.70 -10.12
N ALA A 249 -1.32 6.85 -11.15
CA ALA A 249 -1.49 5.41 -10.98
C ALA A 249 -0.22 4.69 -10.57
N GLU A 250 0.95 5.07 -11.10
CA GLU A 250 2.23 4.53 -10.66
C GLU A 250 2.45 4.84 -9.17
N ARG A 251 2.20 6.09 -8.77
CA ARG A 251 2.24 6.47 -7.35
C ARG A 251 1.28 5.62 -6.53
N MET A 252 0.01 5.51 -6.92
CA MET A 252 -0.98 4.71 -6.19
C MET A 252 -0.65 3.21 -6.15
N LEU A 253 -0.12 2.64 -7.22
CA LEU A 253 0.29 1.24 -7.25
C LEU A 253 1.49 0.97 -6.33
N THR A 254 2.46 1.89 -6.27
CA THR A 254 3.53 1.79 -5.27
C THR A 254 3.00 1.77 -3.86
N LEU A 255 1.89 2.47 -3.59
CA LEU A 255 1.23 2.45 -2.28
C LEU A 255 0.49 1.14 -2.01
N ILE A 256 -0.16 0.58 -3.04
CA ILE A 256 -0.91 -0.68 -2.92
C ILE A 256 0.03 -1.86 -2.72
N LYS A 257 1.25 -1.80 -3.26
CA LYS A 257 2.31 -2.80 -3.03
C LYS A 257 2.76 -2.87 -1.57
N ASP A 258 2.64 -1.77 -0.84
CA ASP A 258 2.96 -1.73 0.58
C ASP A 258 1.72 -2.14 1.40
N GLU A 259 1.65 -3.42 1.74
CA GLU A 259 0.50 -4.00 2.43
C GLU A 259 0.26 -3.41 3.82
N ALA A 260 1.33 -3.13 4.57
CA ALA A 260 1.23 -2.53 5.90
C ALA A 260 0.67 -1.11 5.83
N ARG A 261 1.08 -0.33 4.83
CA ARG A 261 0.47 0.98 4.56
C ARG A 261 -1.00 0.87 4.15
N CYS A 262 -1.35 -0.11 3.31
CA CYS A 262 -2.74 -0.36 2.92
C CYS A 262 -3.60 -0.70 4.14
N PHE A 263 -3.10 -1.59 4.99
CA PHE A 263 -3.74 -1.95 6.26
C PHE A 263 -3.99 -0.73 7.13
N LEU A 264 -3.00 0.16 7.28
CA LEU A 264 -3.18 1.41 8.03
C LEU A 264 -4.22 2.34 7.41
N CYS A 265 -4.24 2.47 6.08
CA CYS A 265 -5.25 3.28 5.39
C CYS A 265 -6.66 2.72 5.59
N LEU A 266 -6.82 1.39 5.47
CA LEU A 266 -8.07 0.69 5.70
C LEU A 266 -8.54 0.86 7.16
N ASN A 267 -7.65 0.70 8.13
CA ASN A 267 -7.99 0.90 9.54
C ASN A 267 -8.36 2.35 9.84
N ALA A 268 -7.72 3.33 9.20
CA ALA A 268 -8.09 4.75 9.33
C ALA A 268 -9.50 5.02 8.79
N VAL A 269 -9.85 4.45 7.63
CA VAL A 269 -11.21 4.52 7.05
C VAL A 269 -12.24 3.90 7.98
N ILE A 270 -11.99 2.67 8.45
CA ILE A 270 -12.88 1.98 9.39
C ILE A 270 -13.06 2.81 10.67
N SER A 271 -11.98 3.38 11.18
CA SER A 271 -11.98 4.25 12.35
C SER A 271 -12.81 5.51 12.12
N TRP A 272 -12.70 6.10 10.93
CA TRP A 272 -13.50 7.26 10.53
C TRP A 272 -15.00 6.97 10.50
N PHE A 273 -15.42 5.80 10.00
CA PHE A 273 -16.83 5.42 10.05
C PHE A 273 -17.33 5.21 11.49
N LYS A 274 -16.52 4.62 12.36
CA LYS A 274 -16.86 4.39 13.77
C LYS A 274 -17.10 5.67 14.56
N ILE A 275 -16.57 6.82 14.10
CA ILE A 275 -16.69 8.12 14.77
C ILE A 275 -17.84 8.98 14.21
N LEU A 276 -18.53 8.53 13.16
CA LEU A 276 -19.71 9.21 12.61
C LEU A 276 -20.91 9.17 13.56
N SER A 277 -21.73 10.21 13.54
CA SER A 277 -22.98 10.22 14.27
C SER A 277 -24.03 9.31 13.60
N PRO A 278 -25.02 8.81 14.36
CA PRO A 278 -26.11 8.01 13.79
C PRO A 278 -26.86 8.72 12.63
N LEU A 279 -27.00 10.04 12.70
CA LEU A 279 -27.61 10.84 11.64
C LEU A 279 -26.76 10.82 10.36
N GLN A 280 -25.44 10.94 10.48
CA GLN A 280 -24.54 10.86 9.34
C GLN A 280 -24.60 9.47 8.69
N ILE A 281 -24.62 8.41 9.49
CA ILE A 281 -24.73 7.03 8.99
C ILE A 281 -26.02 6.85 8.17
N LEU A 282 -27.17 7.36 8.63
CA LEU A 282 -28.41 7.30 7.84
C LEU A 282 -28.29 7.98 6.47
N THR A 283 -27.55 9.09 6.38
CA THR A 283 -27.34 9.76 5.08
C THR A 283 -26.45 8.94 4.15
N LEU A 284 -25.49 8.19 4.70
CA LEU A 284 -24.54 7.38 3.95
C LEU A 284 -25.16 6.10 3.37
N VAL A 285 -26.19 5.53 4.00
CA VAL A 285 -26.94 4.37 3.48
C VAL A 285 -27.52 4.66 2.07
N SER A 286 -27.70 5.93 1.70
CA SER A 286 -28.18 6.35 0.38
C SER A 286 -27.10 6.61 -0.67
N VAL A 287 -25.82 6.62 -0.27
CA VAL A 287 -24.66 6.96 -1.12
C VAL A 287 -23.83 5.70 -1.42
N SER A 288 -23.28 5.59 -2.63
CA SER A 288 -22.38 4.46 -2.97
C SER A 288 -21.07 4.55 -2.18
N LEU A 289 -20.79 3.53 -1.36
CA LEU A 289 -19.63 3.47 -0.47
C LEU A 289 -18.30 3.59 -1.22
N SER A 290 -18.22 3.05 -2.44
CA SER A 290 -17.01 3.12 -3.29
C SER A 290 -16.60 4.56 -3.64
N SER A 291 -17.56 5.47 -3.80
CA SER A 291 -17.27 6.88 -4.11
C SER A 291 -16.62 7.60 -2.92
N ILE A 292 -17.09 7.30 -1.70
CA ILE A 292 -16.53 7.85 -0.46
C ILE A 292 -15.13 7.27 -0.24
N LEU A 293 -14.94 5.98 -0.52
CA LEU A 293 -13.66 5.32 -0.35
C LEU A 293 -12.60 5.87 -1.29
N VAL A 294 -12.91 6.06 -2.57
CA VAL A 294 -12.00 6.73 -3.51
C VAL A 294 -11.59 8.11 -2.97
N GLU A 295 -12.53 8.91 -2.46
CA GLU A 295 -12.22 10.25 -1.93
C GLU A 295 -11.36 10.23 -0.67
N VAL A 296 -11.62 9.31 0.27
CA VAL A 296 -10.83 9.16 1.49
C VAL A 296 -9.41 8.69 1.13
N VAL A 297 -9.29 7.71 0.23
CA VAL A 297 -8.00 7.22 -0.27
C VAL A 297 -7.21 8.34 -0.92
N LEU A 298 -7.80 9.10 -1.85
CA LEU A 298 -7.13 10.24 -2.48
C LEU A 298 -6.69 11.30 -1.46
N SER A 299 -7.48 11.52 -0.40
CA SER A 299 -7.17 12.50 0.65
C SER A 299 -6.04 12.06 1.58
N ILE A 300 -5.90 10.74 1.80
CA ILE A 300 -4.81 10.14 2.58
C ILE A 300 -3.52 10.13 1.76
N VAL A 301 -3.63 9.81 0.47
CA VAL A 301 -2.51 9.60 -0.44
C VAL A 301 -1.90 10.89 -0.94
N ILE A 302 -2.69 11.86 -1.40
CA ILE A 302 -2.18 13.08 -2.05
C ILE A 302 -1.98 14.17 -0.99
N PRO A 303 -0.73 14.55 -0.63
CA PRO A 303 -0.49 15.62 0.32
C PRO A 303 -0.81 16.96 -0.34
N GLY A 304 -1.84 17.66 0.15
CA GLY A 304 -2.17 19.02 -0.29
C GLY A 304 -3.21 19.10 -1.41
N GLY A 305 -4.49 19.14 -1.01
CA GLY A 305 -5.48 20.04 -1.61
C GLY A 305 -5.71 19.97 -3.14
N ALA A 306 -6.44 18.97 -3.59
CA ALA A 306 -7.25 19.08 -4.82
C ALA A 306 -8.70 18.59 -4.64
N VAL A 307 -8.99 17.76 -3.63
CA VAL A 307 -10.28 17.03 -3.52
C VAL A 307 -11.37 17.78 -2.71
N LEU A 308 -11.04 18.90 -2.04
CA LEU A 308 -12.05 19.76 -1.41
C LEU A 308 -13.04 20.38 -2.42
N ARG A 309 -12.80 20.26 -3.73
CA ARG A 309 -13.70 20.76 -4.77
C ARG A 309 -14.89 19.82 -5.04
N ASN A 310 -14.81 18.54 -4.68
CA ASN A 310 -15.86 17.55 -4.96
C ASN A 310 -16.71 17.15 -3.73
N ILE A 311 -16.18 17.30 -2.50
CA ILE A 311 -16.98 17.15 -1.27
C ILE A 311 -18.16 18.14 -1.25
N ASN A 312 -17.99 19.35 -1.81
CA ASN A 312 -19.10 20.28 -2.00
C ASN A 312 -20.16 19.77 -2.98
N ARG A 313 -19.78 18.98 -3.99
CA ARG A 313 -20.72 18.40 -4.97
C ARG A 313 -21.49 17.22 -4.38
N LEU A 314 -20.86 16.39 -3.55
CA LEU A 314 -21.58 15.33 -2.82
C LEU A 314 -22.53 15.90 -1.77
N ARG A 315 -22.13 16.98 -1.09
CA ARG A 315 -23.04 17.76 -0.21
C ARG A 315 -24.21 18.37 -0.99
N ASP A 316 -23.99 18.83 -2.23
CA ASP A 316 -25.06 19.34 -3.10
C ASP A 316 -25.95 18.21 -3.66
N VAL A 317 -25.42 17.01 -3.91
CA VAL A 317 -26.21 15.82 -4.30
C VAL A 317 -27.07 15.34 -3.12
N ALA A 318 -26.53 15.32 -1.90
CA ALA A 318 -27.30 15.04 -0.68
C ALA A 318 -28.32 16.14 -0.36
N GLY A 319 -28.00 17.41 -0.64
CA GLY A 319 -28.91 18.55 -0.52
C GLY A 319 -30.02 18.60 -1.58
N THR A 320 -29.78 18.05 -2.77
CA THR A 320 -30.79 17.96 -3.84
C THR A 320 -31.71 16.76 -3.66
N ALA A 321 -31.23 15.63 -3.14
CA ALA A 321 -32.07 14.49 -2.78
C ALA A 321 -33.10 14.82 -1.68
N THR A 322 -32.74 15.70 -0.74
CA THR A 322 -33.66 16.21 0.30
C THR A 322 -34.68 17.23 -0.22
N MET A 323 -34.41 17.90 -1.35
CA MET A 323 -35.35 18.84 -2.00
C MET A 323 -36.31 18.19 -2.99
N VAL A 324 -36.01 16.99 -3.50
CA VAL A 324 -36.88 16.25 -4.43
C VAL A 324 -37.86 15.32 -3.69
N GLY A 325 -37.70 15.17 -2.37
CA GLY A 325 -38.55 14.36 -1.50
C GLY A 325 -39.56 15.13 -0.62
N ALA A 326 -39.86 16.40 -0.92
CA ALA A 326 -40.86 17.22 -0.22
C ALA A 326 -42.04 17.58 -1.13
#